data_AF-A0A9W9YA00-F1
#
_entry.id   AF-A0A9W9YA00-F1
#
_cell.length_a   1.000
_cell.length_b   1.000
_cell.length_c   1.000
_cell.angle_alpha   90.00
_cell.angle_beta   90.00
_cell.angle_gamma   90.00
#
_symmetry.space_group_name_H-M   'P 1'
#
loop_
_entity.id
_entity.type
_entity.pdbx_description
1 polymer ?
#
loop_
_entity_poly.entity_id
_entity_poly.type
_entity_poly.pdbx_seq_one_letter_code
_entity_poly.pdbx_strand_id
1 'polypeptide(L)' 'PTKIVKLASEYEVAVGQSVSLHCQAEGNPKPTYTWTPCESVCHQSTLNISGVLSDGVYTCKVTNGLGSDRRFTSL' A
#
# COMPACT_ATOMS: atom_id res chain seq x y z
N PRO A 1 -4.33 -19.08 1.12
CA PRO A 1 -3.27 -18.04 1.25
C PRO A 1 -3.83 -16.64 0.97
N THR A 2 -3.26 -15.58 1.54
CA THR A 2 -3.66 -14.21 1.22
C THR A 2 -3.11 -13.74 -0.12
N LYS A 3 -3.83 -12.85 -0.81
CA LYS A 3 -3.46 -12.30 -2.12
C LYS A 3 -3.94 -10.86 -2.27
N ILE A 4 -3.09 -9.99 -2.80
CA ILE A 4 -3.44 -8.63 -3.20
C ILE A 4 -4.19 -8.70 -4.52
N VAL A 5 -5.43 -8.20 -4.52
CA VAL A 5 -6.34 -8.20 -5.67
C VAL A 5 -6.39 -6.85 -6.36
N LYS A 6 -6.16 -5.75 -5.63
CA LYS A 6 -6.17 -4.39 -6.19
C LYS A 6 -5.07 -3.54 -5.58
N LEU A 7 -4.19 -3.06 -6.44
CA LEU A 7 -3.21 -2.01 -6.19
C LEU A 7 -2.82 -1.44 -7.56
N ALA A 8 -2.88 -0.13 -7.74
CA ALA A 8 -2.37 0.49 -8.97
C ALA A 8 -0.83 0.38 -9.00
N SER A 9 -0.24 0.32 -10.19
CA SER A 9 1.22 0.27 -10.32
C SER A 9 1.87 1.65 -10.19
N GLU A 10 1.12 2.71 -10.45
CA GLU A 10 1.59 4.09 -10.53
C GLU A 10 0.44 5.06 -10.22
N TYR A 11 0.76 6.22 -9.65
CA TYR A 11 -0.15 7.32 -9.39
C TYR A 11 0.48 8.63 -9.84
N GLU A 12 -0.16 9.36 -10.76
CA GLU A 12 0.29 10.70 -11.11
C GLU A 12 -0.23 11.72 -10.09
N VAL A 13 0.68 12.38 -9.38
CA VAL A 13 0.35 13.35 -8.33
C VAL A 13 1.18 14.61 -8.52
N ALA A 14 0.52 15.77 -8.50
CA ALA A 14 1.24 17.03 -8.60
C ALA A 14 2.06 17.31 -7.33
N VAL A 15 3.24 17.92 -7.51
CA VAL A 15 4.13 18.28 -6.40
C VAL A 15 3.39 19.12 -5.36
N GLY A 16 3.57 18.77 -4.08
CA GLY A 16 2.93 19.40 -2.93
C GLY A 16 1.49 18.94 -2.66
N GLN A 17 0.90 18.09 -3.52
CA GLN A 17 -0.43 17.51 -3.27
C GLN A 17 -0.37 16.28 -2.37
N SER A 18 -1.54 15.85 -1.91
CA SER A 18 -1.71 14.63 -1.11
C SER A 18 -2.35 13.53 -1.96
N VAL A 19 -2.01 12.29 -1.64
CA VAL A 19 -2.52 11.09 -2.33
C VAL A 19 -2.79 9.96 -1.34
N SER A 20 -3.79 9.15 -1.65
CA SER A 20 -4.15 7.97 -0.87
C SER A 20 -3.93 6.72 -1.72
N LEU A 21 -2.91 5.94 -1.37
CA LEU A 21 -2.64 4.64 -2.00
C LEU A 21 -3.58 3.59 -1.42
N HIS A 22 -4.27 2.84 -2.28
CA HIS A 22 -5.23 1.84 -1.83
C HIS A 22 -4.79 0.42 -2.22
N CYS A 23 -4.58 -0.41 -1.22
CA CYS A 23 -4.22 -1.81 -1.35
C CYS A 23 -5.36 -2.69 -0.83
N GLN A 24 -5.93 -3.51 -1.70
CA GLN A 24 -6.98 -4.46 -1.36
C GLN A 24 -6.43 -5.88 -1.46
N ALA A 25 -6.61 -6.66 -0.40
CA ALA A 25 -6.26 -8.07 -0.37
C ALA A 25 -7.39 -8.93 0.15
N GLU A 26 -7.42 -10.15 -0.36
CA GLU A 26 -8.31 -11.21 0.06
C GLU A 26 -7.51 -12.29 0.80
N GLY A 27 -8.18 -13.01 1.69
CA GLY A 27 -7.58 -14.07 2.47
C GLY A 27 -8.47 -14.46 3.65
N ASN A 28 -8.49 -15.76 3.96
CA ASN A 28 -9.11 -16.29 5.16
C ASN A 28 -8.05 -17.15 5.90
N PRO A 29 -7.60 -16.79 7.11
CA PRO A 29 -8.03 -15.65 7.93
C PRO A 29 -7.76 -14.28 7.29
N LYS A 30 -8.51 -13.26 7.72
CA LYS A 30 -8.41 -11.87 7.21
C LYS A 30 -6.96 -11.39 7.27
N PRO A 31 -6.40 -10.84 6.17
CA PRO A 31 -5.02 -10.40 6.15
C PRO A 31 -4.80 -9.09 6.90
N THR A 32 -3.59 -8.93 7.43
CA THR A 32 -3.07 -7.67 7.96
C THR A 32 -2.23 -6.97 6.90
N TYR A 33 -2.29 -5.63 6.90
CA TYR A 33 -1.60 -4.79 5.93
C TYR A 33 -0.33 -4.21 6.54
N THR A 34 0.67 -3.92 5.70
CA THR A 34 1.89 -3.22 6.08
C THR A 34 2.42 -2.45 4.87
N TRP A 35 2.57 -1.15 4.99
CA TRP A 35 3.16 -0.28 3.97
C TRP A 35 4.64 0.01 4.23
N THR A 36 5.41 0.24 3.17
CA THR A 36 6.82 0.65 3.27
C THR A 36 7.23 1.46 2.03
N PRO A 37 7.78 2.68 2.16
CA PRO A 37 7.92 3.46 3.39
C PRO A 37 6.58 3.98 3.91
N CYS A 38 6.52 4.31 5.20
CA CYS A 38 5.35 4.91 5.85
C CYS A 38 5.80 5.73 7.07
N GLU A 39 5.15 6.88 7.31
CA GLU A 39 5.54 7.79 8.40
C GLU A 39 4.75 7.58 9.69
N SER A 40 3.49 7.12 9.59
CA SER A 40 2.60 6.99 10.75
C SER A 40 1.73 5.73 10.67
N VAL A 41 0.74 5.73 9.79
CA VAL A 41 -0.26 4.65 9.71
C VAL A 41 0.14 3.64 8.65
N CYS A 42 0.91 2.63 9.06
CA CYS A 42 1.45 1.60 8.17
C CYS A 42 0.56 0.35 8.04
N HIS A 43 -0.36 0.12 8.99
CA HIS A 43 -1.07 -1.16 9.14
C HIS A 43 -2.50 -1.16 8.60
N GLN A 44 -2.82 -0.24 7.69
CA GLN A 44 -4.13 -0.13 7.05
C GLN A 44 -4.06 -0.46 5.55
N SER A 45 -5.21 -0.75 4.96
CA SER A 45 -5.34 -0.95 3.51
C SER A 45 -5.04 0.32 2.71
N THR A 46 -5.16 1.49 3.34
CA THR A 46 -4.91 2.78 2.73
C THR A 46 -3.71 3.45 3.37
N LEU A 47 -2.77 3.93 2.55
CA LEU A 47 -1.67 4.80 2.99
C LEU A 47 -1.93 6.22 2.50
N ASN A 48 -1.97 7.18 3.42
CA ASN A 48 -2.10 8.59 3.09
C ASN A 48 -0.72 9.24 3.08
N ILE A 49 -0.41 9.92 1.99
CA ILE A 49 0.85 10.63 1.78
C ILE A 49 0.48 12.09 1.54
N SER A 50 1.04 12.99 2.32
CA SER A 50 0.79 14.43 2.23
C SER A 50 2.03 15.16 1.76
N GLY A 51 1.85 16.12 0.84
CA GLY A 51 2.95 16.94 0.36
C GLY A 51 3.97 16.13 -0.42
N VAL A 52 3.55 15.42 -1.47
CA VAL A 52 4.44 14.64 -2.34
C VAL A 52 5.48 15.58 -2.95
N LEU A 53 6.77 15.38 -2.61
CA LEU A 53 7.88 16.21 -3.09
C LEU A 53 8.66 15.57 -4.23
N SER A 54 8.61 14.25 -4.34
CA SER A 54 9.35 13.47 -5.32
C SER A 54 8.68 12.13 -5.56
N ASP A 55 9.01 11.53 -6.70
CA ASP A 55 8.66 10.16 -7.03
C ASP A 55 9.17 9.20 -5.95
N GLY A 56 8.41 8.17 -5.67
CA GLY A 56 8.69 7.23 -4.59
C GLY A 56 8.03 5.89 -4.80
N VAL A 57 8.71 4.81 -4.40
CA VAL A 57 8.17 3.45 -4.51
C VAL A 57 7.63 3.01 -3.15
N TYR A 58 6.34 2.68 -3.13
CA TYR A 58 5.62 2.22 -1.95
C TYR A 58 5.23 0.76 -2.12
N THR A 59 5.55 -0.05 -1.12
CA THR A 59 5.23 -1.47 -1.08
C THR A 59 4.08 -1.71 -0.12
N CYS A 60 3.00 -2.31 -0.61
CA CYS A 60 1.98 -2.93 0.23
C CYS A 60 2.32 -4.41 0.42
N LYS A 61 2.49 -4.83 1.67
CA LYS A 61 2.60 -6.22 2.08
C LYS A 61 1.35 -6.62 2.85
N VAL A 62 0.80 -7.78 2.51
CA VAL A 62 -0.32 -8.39 3.23
C VAL A 62 0.07 -9.75 3.76
N THR A 63 -0.31 -10.07 4.99
CA THR A 63 0.06 -11.32 5.65
C THR A 63 -1.13 -11.90 6.40
N ASN A 64 -1.25 -13.23 6.40
CA ASN A 64 -2.13 -13.97 7.29
C ASN A 64 -1.43 -15.24 7.80
N GLY A 65 -2.08 -16.00 8.68
CA GLY A 65 -1.52 -17.26 9.21
C GLY A 65 -1.24 -18.35 8.17
N LEU A 66 -1.65 -18.16 6.90
CA LEU A 66 -1.47 -19.11 5.81
C LEU A 66 -0.49 -18.61 4.73
N GLY A 67 0.08 -17.42 4.87
CA GLY A 67 1.06 -16.88 3.92
C GLY A 67 1.10 -15.35 3.84
N SER A 68 1.82 -14.85 2.86
CA SER A 68 1.96 -13.40 2.60
C SER A 68 2.02 -13.10 1.11
N ASP A 69 1.54 -11.93 0.71
CA ASP A 69 1.69 -11.37 -0.63
C ASP A 69 2.23 -9.94 -0.54
N ARG A 70 2.87 -9.44 -1.60
CA ARG A 70 3.39 -8.06 -1.66
C ARG A 70 3.35 -7.51 -3.07
N ARG A 71 3.02 -6.23 -3.20
CA ARG A 71 3.09 -5.48 -4.46
C ARG A 71 3.60 -4.07 -4.21
N PHE A 72 4.17 -3.47 -5.25
CA PHE A 72 4.69 -2.10 -5.23
C PHE A 72 3.85 -1.19 -6.13
N THR A 73 3.87 0.10 -5.81
CA THR A 73 3.32 1.20 -6.61
C THR A 73 4.30 2.36 -6.60
N SER A 74 4.40 3.09 -7.71
CA SER A 74 5.09 4.38 -7.77
C SER A 74 4.12 5.54 -7.54
N LEU A 75 4.68 6.62 -7.00
CA LEU A 75 4.19 7.99 -7.15
C LEU A 75 5.01 8.70 -8.23
#